data_AF-A0A952C6Z2-F1
#
_entry.id   AF-A0A952C6Z2-F1
#
_cell.length_a   1.000
_cell.length_b   1.000
_cell.length_c   1.000
_cell.angle_alpha   90.00
_cell.angle_beta   90.00
_cell.angle_gamma   90.00
#
_symmetry.space_group_name_H-M   'P 1'
#
loop_
_entity.id
_entity.type
_entity.pdbx_description
1 polymer ?
#
loop_
_entity_poly.entity_id
_entity_poly.type
_entity_poly.pdbx_seq_one_letter_code
_entity_poly.pdbx_strand_id
1 'polypeptide(L)'
;MKIDQPIQKIFLSLCCCFLFASCRHTATIRYDEDAVPPDQALSTFEVEPGFKIEMIAAEPLVSDPVDMEIDEYGRLYVVEMHGYPIDKNKKGTIVQLSDTDGDGVMDKRTIFLDELILPNGILRWKNGFIVTDAPNVYYIEDTDGDGKADKKEVLLTGFSLSNPHVNVNNPVFALDNWIYLAHFGSIGGRKYEKEFGDKGTEVYFPDQPDS
;
A
#
# COMPACT_ATOMS: atom_id res chain seq x y z
N MET A 1 10.53 -20.18 -79.77
CA MET A 1 10.89 -19.09 -78.83
C MET A 1 9.72 -18.93 -77.89
N LYS A 2 9.93 -19.24 -76.61
CA LYS A 2 8.90 -19.29 -75.54
C LYS A 2 8.19 -17.93 -75.42
N ILE A 3 6.92 -17.96 -75.01
CA ILE A 3 6.43 -17.34 -73.75
C ILE A 3 5.05 -17.95 -73.45
N ASP A 4 5.02 -18.79 -72.41
CA ASP A 4 3.84 -19.20 -71.65
C ASP A 4 3.65 -18.21 -70.50
N GLN A 5 2.48 -17.57 -70.39
CA GLN A 5 1.93 -17.05 -69.13
C GLN A 5 0.40 -16.90 -69.27
N PRO A 6 -0.43 -17.65 -68.52
CA PRO A 6 -1.87 -17.37 -68.42
C PRO A 6 -2.12 -16.29 -67.37
N ILE A 7 -2.50 -15.11 -67.86
CA ILE A 7 -3.09 -14.00 -67.11
C ILE A 7 -4.51 -14.41 -66.72
N GLN A 8 -4.71 -15.00 -65.53
CA GLN A 8 -6.05 -15.06 -64.92
C GLN A 8 -6.12 -15.43 -63.42
N LYS A 9 -5.02 -15.37 -62.66
CA LYS A 9 -5.02 -15.66 -61.21
C LYS A 9 -4.37 -14.57 -60.35
N ILE A 10 -4.53 -13.31 -60.72
CA ILE A 10 -4.03 -12.17 -59.92
C ILE A 10 -5.14 -11.13 -59.81
N PHE A 11 -6.28 -11.49 -59.23
CA PHE A 11 -7.24 -10.50 -58.70
C PHE A 11 -8.06 -11.01 -57.49
N LEU A 12 -7.72 -12.19 -56.96
CA LEU A 12 -8.41 -12.80 -55.81
C LEU A 12 -7.44 -13.19 -54.67
N SER A 13 -6.39 -12.39 -54.47
CA SER A 13 -5.41 -12.63 -53.39
C SER A 13 -4.98 -11.35 -52.66
N LEU A 14 -5.71 -10.23 -52.83
CA LEU A 14 -5.32 -8.94 -52.25
C LEU A 14 -6.33 -8.36 -51.23
N CYS A 15 -7.33 -9.13 -50.78
CA CYS A 15 -8.32 -8.65 -49.81
C CYS A 15 -8.47 -9.51 -48.54
N CYS A 16 -7.73 -10.63 -48.42
CA CYS A 16 -7.84 -11.53 -47.26
C CYS A 16 -6.68 -11.45 -46.25
N CYS A 17 -5.67 -10.59 -46.47
CA CYS A 17 -4.55 -10.45 -45.52
C CYS A 17 -4.58 -9.15 -44.70
N PHE A 18 -5.61 -8.32 -44.85
CA PHE A 18 -5.76 -7.04 -44.11
C PHE A 18 -6.78 -7.08 -42.97
N LEU A 19 -7.15 -8.26 -42.47
CA LEU A 19 -8.21 -8.43 -41.46
C LEU A 19 -7.79 -9.13 -40.16
N PHE A 20 -6.51 -9.43 -39.94
CA PHE A 20 -6.03 -10.09 -38.71
C PHE A 20 -4.86 -9.38 -38.02
N ALA A 21 -4.82 -8.05 -38.11
CA ALA A 21 -3.93 -7.24 -37.28
C ALA A 21 -4.71 -6.13 -36.56
N SER A 22 -5.91 -6.46 -36.05
CA SER A 22 -6.45 -5.67 -34.95
C SER A 22 -5.67 -6.06 -33.72
N CYS A 23 -4.70 -5.20 -33.39
CA CYS A 23 -3.89 -5.28 -32.19
C CYS A 23 -4.84 -5.48 -31.00
N ARG A 24 -4.81 -6.67 -30.39
CA ARG A 24 -5.29 -6.82 -29.02
C ARG A 24 -4.36 -5.97 -28.16
N HIS A 25 -4.70 -4.70 -27.99
CA HIS A 25 -4.21 -3.93 -26.86
C HIS A 25 -4.92 -4.50 -25.64
N THR A 26 -4.48 -5.68 -25.20
CA THR A 26 -4.59 -6.01 -23.80
C THR A 26 -3.80 -4.92 -23.11
N ALA A 27 -4.50 -3.99 -22.46
CA ALA A 27 -3.86 -3.11 -21.50
C ALA A 27 -3.35 -4.01 -20.37
N THR A 28 -2.19 -4.61 -20.57
CA THR A 28 -1.36 -5.03 -19.45
C THR A 28 -1.01 -3.75 -18.74
N ILE A 29 -1.52 -3.59 -17.52
CA ILE A 29 -0.95 -2.66 -16.55
C ILE A 29 0.55 -3.00 -16.52
N ARG A 30 1.37 -2.15 -17.13
CA ARG A 30 2.81 -2.25 -16.99
C ARG A 30 3.10 -1.68 -15.60
N TYR A 31 3.31 -2.56 -14.62
CA TYR A 31 4.20 -2.18 -13.53
C TYR A 31 5.56 -2.03 -14.20
N ASP A 32 6.15 -0.84 -14.13
CA ASP A 32 7.50 -0.62 -14.66
C ASP A 32 8.42 -1.67 -14.02
N GLU A 33 9.23 -2.36 -14.83
CA GLU A 33 10.07 -3.46 -14.35
C GLU A 33 11.26 -2.98 -13.50
N ASP A 34 11.47 -1.67 -13.39
CA ASP A 34 12.65 -1.10 -12.75
C ASP A 34 12.26 -0.21 -11.56
N ALA A 35 12.13 -0.80 -10.37
CA ALA A 35 12.17 -0.02 -9.13
C ALA A 35 13.50 0.74 -9.08
N VAL A 36 13.46 2.03 -8.76
CA VAL A 36 14.66 2.86 -8.66
C VAL A 36 15.48 2.41 -7.45
N PRO A 37 16.77 2.02 -7.62
CA PRO A 37 17.63 1.68 -6.50
C PRO A 37 17.77 2.84 -5.51
N PRO A 38 17.90 2.59 -4.18
CA PRO A 38 17.98 3.66 -3.19
C PRO A 38 19.08 4.70 -3.46
N ASP A 39 20.25 4.27 -3.92
CA ASP A 39 21.38 5.16 -4.25
C ASP A 39 21.10 6.09 -5.44
N GLN A 40 20.09 5.80 -6.25
CA GLN A 40 19.63 6.62 -7.38
C GLN A 40 18.36 7.40 -7.07
N ALA A 41 17.62 7.04 -6.02
CA ALA A 41 16.30 7.58 -5.71
C ALA A 41 16.30 9.10 -5.60
N LEU A 42 17.26 9.69 -4.87
CA LEU A 42 17.35 11.14 -4.66
C LEU A 42 17.45 11.95 -5.97
N SER A 43 18.02 11.36 -7.03
CA SER A 43 18.15 12.03 -8.33
C SER A 43 16.83 12.17 -9.09
N THR A 44 15.79 11.47 -8.65
CA THR A 44 14.45 11.50 -9.26
C THR A 44 13.52 12.54 -8.63
N PHE A 45 13.92 13.16 -7.53
CA PHE A 45 13.14 14.19 -6.83
C PHE A 45 13.45 15.59 -7.37
N GLU A 46 12.40 16.39 -7.56
CA GLU A 46 12.52 17.83 -7.73
C GLU A 46 12.32 18.51 -6.38
N VAL A 47 13.24 19.39 -5.99
CA VAL A 47 13.23 20.08 -4.69
C VAL A 47 13.26 21.58 -4.91
N GLU A 48 12.41 22.31 -4.17
CA GLU A 48 12.33 23.77 -4.23
C GLU A 48 13.65 24.43 -3.77
N PRO A 49 14.10 25.53 -4.42
CA PRO A 49 15.31 26.24 -3.99
C PRO A 49 15.30 26.61 -2.51
N GLY A 50 16.41 26.33 -1.82
CA GLY A 50 16.57 26.56 -0.38
C GLY A 50 16.28 25.33 0.50
N PHE A 51 15.76 24.24 -0.09
CA PHE A 51 15.58 22.96 0.60
C PHE A 51 16.60 21.91 0.11
N LYS A 52 16.83 20.92 0.96
CA LYS A 52 17.67 19.75 0.67
C LYS A 52 16.90 18.50 1.11
N ILE A 53 17.00 17.44 0.32
CA ILE A 53 16.52 16.10 0.67
C ILE A 53 17.73 15.20 0.94
N GLU A 54 17.65 14.37 1.97
CA GLU A 54 18.67 13.41 2.35
C GLU A 54 18.03 12.06 2.61
N MET A 55 18.74 10.99 2.26
CA MET A 55 18.33 9.63 2.58
C MET A 55 18.90 9.26 3.94
N ILE A 56 18.02 8.97 4.90
CA ILE A 56 18.41 8.61 6.28
C ILE A 56 18.24 7.11 6.57
N ALA A 57 17.46 6.39 5.75
CA ALA A 57 17.25 4.95 5.82
C ALA A 57 16.74 4.44 4.46
N ALA A 58 17.08 3.21 4.11
CA ALA A 58 16.58 2.50 2.93
C ALA A 58 16.63 0.98 3.19
N GLU A 59 16.18 0.17 2.24
CA GLU A 59 16.35 -1.27 2.29
C GLU A 59 17.84 -1.65 2.47
N PRO A 60 18.17 -2.65 3.30
CA PRO A 60 17.27 -3.54 4.03
C PRO A 60 16.87 -3.06 5.45
N LEU A 61 17.22 -1.83 5.85
CA LEU A 61 16.92 -1.33 7.19
C LEU A 61 15.44 -1.05 7.40
N VAL A 62 14.71 -0.70 6.34
CA VAL A 62 13.26 -0.45 6.35
C VAL A 62 12.63 -1.07 5.11
N SER A 63 11.41 -1.57 5.21
CA SER A 63 10.61 -2.02 4.06
C SER A 63 9.12 -1.90 4.33
N ASP A 64 8.32 -1.64 3.28
CA ASP A 64 6.88 -1.37 3.36
C ASP A 64 6.47 -0.35 4.47
N PRO A 65 7.14 0.80 4.60
CA PRO A 65 6.82 1.79 5.64
C PRO A 65 5.47 2.44 5.39
N VAL A 66 4.69 2.66 6.46
CA VAL A 66 3.36 3.28 6.41
C VAL A 66 3.27 4.55 7.25
N ASP A 67 3.91 4.57 8.41
CA ASP A 67 3.93 5.69 9.34
C ASP A 67 5.22 5.65 10.18
N MET A 68 5.62 6.77 10.78
CA MET A 68 6.84 6.83 11.58
C MET A 68 6.81 7.92 12.67
N GLU A 69 7.61 7.70 13.72
CA GLU A 69 7.83 8.65 14.81
C GLU A 69 9.31 8.72 15.19
N ILE A 70 9.79 9.90 15.58
CA ILE A 70 11.16 10.10 16.08
C ILE A 70 11.08 10.41 17.58
N ASP A 71 11.87 9.70 18.38
CA ASP A 71 11.91 9.94 19.82
C ASP A 71 12.93 11.00 20.25
N GLU A 72 12.97 11.31 21.55
CA GLU A 72 13.88 12.30 22.13
C GLU A 72 15.38 11.94 22.02
N TYR A 73 15.71 10.70 21.66
CA TYR A 73 17.08 10.23 21.44
C TYR A 73 17.44 10.19 19.95
N GLY A 74 16.54 10.64 19.06
CA GLY A 74 16.74 10.61 17.61
C GLY A 74 16.55 9.23 17.00
N ARG A 75 15.97 8.26 17.72
CA ARG A 75 15.65 6.94 17.17
C ARG A 75 14.36 7.03 16.36
N LEU A 76 14.34 6.38 15.20
CA LEU A 76 13.19 6.37 14.29
C LEU A 76 12.40 5.08 14.47
N TYR A 77 11.14 5.18 14.87
CA TYR A 77 10.20 4.06 14.95
C TYR A 77 9.34 4.05 13.70
N VAL A 78 9.44 2.99 12.90
CA VAL A 78 8.73 2.85 11.62
C VAL A 78 7.71 1.73 11.71
N VAL A 79 6.48 2.02 11.31
CA VAL A 79 5.42 1.03 11.12
C VAL A 79 5.57 0.41 9.74
N GLU A 80 5.75 -0.91 9.69
CA GLU A 80 5.89 -1.68 8.46
C GLU A 80 4.69 -2.62 8.25
N MET A 81 4.12 -2.61 7.04
CA MET A 81 2.87 -3.33 6.74
C MET A 81 3.07 -4.37 5.62
N HIS A 82 3.96 -5.34 5.85
CA HIS A 82 4.28 -6.42 4.89
C HIS A 82 3.09 -7.31 4.49
N GLY A 83 2.02 -7.34 5.31
CA GLY A 83 0.82 -8.14 5.04
C GLY A 83 -0.15 -7.51 4.04
N TYR A 84 0.04 -6.25 3.66
CA TYR A 84 -0.91 -5.55 2.80
C TYR A 84 -0.94 -6.14 1.38
N PRO A 85 -2.14 -6.23 0.73
CA PRO A 85 -3.44 -5.79 1.23
C PRO A 85 -4.24 -6.83 2.02
N ILE A 86 -3.96 -8.14 1.87
CA ILE A 86 -4.90 -9.19 2.29
C ILE A 86 -4.31 -10.24 3.23
N ASP A 87 -3.01 -10.23 3.45
CA ASP A 87 -2.33 -11.22 4.30
C ASP A 87 -2.53 -10.86 5.78
N LYS A 88 -3.26 -11.73 6.48
CA LYS A 88 -3.57 -11.59 7.91
C LYS A 88 -2.65 -12.41 8.82
N ASN A 89 -1.56 -12.99 8.29
CA ASN A 89 -0.61 -13.81 9.05
C ASN A 89 0.32 -12.99 9.97
N LYS A 90 -0.16 -11.85 10.46
CA LYS A 90 0.51 -11.01 11.46
C LYS A 90 1.95 -10.62 11.12
N LYS A 91 2.19 -10.22 9.87
CA LYS A 91 3.51 -9.86 9.37
C LYS A 91 3.89 -8.40 9.59
N GLY A 92 2.95 -7.57 10.03
CA GLY A 92 3.23 -6.17 10.36
C GLY A 92 4.14 -6.06 11.57
N THR A 93 5.04 -5.09 11.52
CA THR A 93 6.00 -4.83 12.60
C THR A 93 6.13 -3.34 12.87
N ILE A 94 6.68 -3.01 14.02
CA ILE A 94 7.26 -1.71 14.31
C ILE A 94 8.75 -1.96 14.52
N VAL A 95 9.57 -1.25 13.76
CA VAL A 95 11.02 -1.31 13.90
C VAL A 95 11.56 -0.01 14.45
N GLN A 96 12.53 -0.13 15.35
CA GLN A 96 13.34 0.99 15.82
C GLN A 96 14.64 1.00 15.01
N LEU A 97 14.88 2.10 14.32
CA LEU A 97 16.13 2.41 13.64
C LEU A 97 16.94 3.39 14.48
N SER A 98 18.25 3.15 14.59
CA SER A 98 19.16 4.03 15.31
C SER A 98 20.42 4.29 14.49
N ASP A 99 20.92 5.51 14.61
CA ASP A 99 22.25 5.92 14.20
C ASP A 99 23.23 5.62 15.36
N THR A 100 24.25 4.79 15.12
CA THR A 100 25.22 4.38 16.15
C THR A 100 26.56 5.10 16.04
N ASP A 101 26.80 5.85 14.97
CA ASP A 101 28.05 6.59 14.74
C ASP A 101 27.88 8.13 14.76
N GLY A 102 26.65 8.61 14.80
CA GLY A 102 26.28 10.01 14.97
C GLY A 102 26.33 10.83 13.67
N ASP A 103 26.30 10.21 12.50
CA ASP A 103 26.33 10.89 11.20
C ASP A 103 24.96 11.36 10.69
N GLY A 104 23.88 11.02 11.39
CA GLY A 104 22.49 11.34 11.05
C GLY A 104 21.82 10.33 10.12
N VAL A 105 22.50 9.24 9.75
CA VAL A 105 21.98 8.14 8.95
C VAL A 105 21.77 6.93 9.86
N MET A 106 20.60 6.29 9.74
CA MET A 106 20.31 5.10 10.53
C MET A 106 21.15 3.93 10.04
N ASP A 107 21.74 3.16 10.96
CA ASP A 107 22.62 2.03 10.63
C ASP A 107 22.22 0.71 11.32
N LYS A 108 21.34 0.77 12.33
CA LYS A 108 20.93 -0.38 13.13
C LYS A 108 19.41 -0.50 13.19
N ARG A 109 18.93 -1.71 12.93
CA ARG A 109 17.51 -2.10 12.99
C ARG A 109 17.25 -3.02 14.19
N THR A 110 16.22 -2.71 14.97
CA THR A 110 15.69 -3.57 16.04
C THR A 110 14.19 -3.74 15.84
N ILE A 111 13.67 -4.97 15.91
CA ILE A 111 12.22 -5.19 15.93
C ILE A 111 11.72 -4.75 17.30
N PHE A 112 10.99 -3.65 17.35
CA PHE A 112 10.42 -3.09 18.58
C PHE A 112 9.15 -3.83 18.97
N LEU A 113 8.27 -4.11 18.00
CA LEU A 113 7.07 -4.92 18.17
C LEU A 113 6.77 -5.69 16.89
N ASP A 114 6.37 -6.95 17.01
CA ASP A 114 5.93 -7.79 15.91
C ASP A 114 4.49 -8.31 16.12
N GLU A 115 4.09 -9.25 15.27
CA GLU A 115 2.79 -9.90 15.29
C GLU A 115 1.59 -8.94 15.10
N LEU A 116 1.77 -7.85 14.35
CA LEU A 116 0.69 -6.94 13.93
C LEU A 116 0.08 -7.40 12.61
N ILE A 117 -1.23 -7.20 12.42
CA ILE A 117 -1.92 -7.70 11.22
C ILE A 117 -1.68 -6.78 10.04
N LEU A 118 -2.22 -5.56 10.12
CA LEU A 118 -2.13 -4.52 9.10
C LEU A 118 -2.02 -3.18 9.85
N PRO A 119 -0.87 -2.91 10.50
CA PRO A 119 -0.71 -1.70 11.27
C PRO A 119 -0.66 -0.47 10.36
N ASN A 120 -1.32 0.61 10.78
CA ASN A 120 -1.57 1.78 9.94
C ASN A 120 -1.00 3.08 10.50
N GLY A 121 -0.62 3.12 11.77
CA GLY A 121 -0.05 4.33 12.34
C GLY A 121 0.48 4.20 13.76
N ILE A 122 1.26 5.21 14.14
CA ILE A 122 1.98 5.29 15.41
C ILE A 122 1.97 6.74 15.91
N LEU A 123 1.86 6.92 17.22
CA LEU A 123 2.00 8.22 17.87
C LEU A 123 2.77 8.05 19.18
N ARG A 124 3.81 8.86 19.39
CA ARG A 124 4.50 8.91 20.68
C ARG A 124 3.53 9.33 21.79
N TRP A 125 3.43 8.54 22.86
CA TRP A 125 2.51 8.83 23.96
C TRP A 125 3.08 8.37 25.30
N LYS A 126 3.28 9.31 26.23
CA LYS A 126 3.89 9.06 27.54
C LYS A 126 5.25 8.34 27.38
N ASN A 127 5.41 7.16 27.98
CA ASN A 127 6.63 6.36 27.94
C ASN A 127 6.72 5.45 26.70
N GLY A 128 5.67 5.43 25.88
CA GLY A 128 5.52 4.46 24.81
C GLY A 128 4.83 5.05 23.59
N PHE A 129 3.99 4.25 22.94
CA PHE A 129 3.33 4.60 21.70
C PHE A 129 1.87 4.17 21.67
N ILE A 130 1.04 4.95 20.98
CA ILE A 130 -0.28 4.53 20.54
C ILE A 130 -0.14 3.98 19.12
N VAL A 131 -0.65 2.78 18.87
CA VAL A 131 -0.51 2.08 17.59
C VAL A 131 -1.86 1.63 17.08
N THR A 132 -2.13 1.87 15.80
CA THR A 132 -3.38 1.45 15.14
C THR A 132 -3.15 0.19 14.31
N ASP A 133 -3.83 -0.90 14.69
CA ASP A 133 -3.82 -2.20 13.99
C ASP A 133 -5.17 -2.89 14.25
N ALA A 134 -6.12 -2.64 13.34
CA ALA A 134 -7.50 -3.07 13.54
C ALA A 134 -7.62 -4.57 13.82
N PRO A 135 -8.53 -4.98 14.71
CA PRO A 135 -9.65 -4.20 15.25
C PRO A 135 -9.31 -3.30 16.44
N ASN A 136 -8.04 -3.17 16.79
CA ASN A 136 -7.59 -2.54 18.02
C ASN A 136 -6.76 -1.28 17.77
N VAL A 137 -6.72 -0.45 18.80
CA VAL A 137 -5.69 0.56 19.02
C VAL A 137 -4.98 0.18 20.30
N TYR A 138 -3.68 0.02 20.23
CA TYR A 138 -2.85 -0.42 21.34
C TYR A 138 -2.10 0.75 21.98
N TYR A 139 -1.86 0.67 23.28
CA TYR A 139 -0.73 1.32 23.93
C TYR A 139 0.39 0.29 24.05
N ILE A 140 1.59 0.64 23.61
CA ILE A 140 2.76 -0.22 23.70
C ILE A 140 3.91 0.52 24.38
N GLU A 141 4.71 -0.17 25.18
CA GLU A 141 5.81 0.42 25.95
C GLU A 141 6.93 -0.62 26.13
N ASP A 142 8.16 -0.15 26.05
CA ASP A 142 9.36 -0.85 26.49
C ASP A 142 9.66 -0.35 27.91
N THR A 143 9.42 -1.21 28.90
CA THR A 143 9.48 -0.86 30.33
C THR A 143 10.83 -1.19 30.96
N ASP A 144 11.67 -2.01 30.31
CA ASP A 144 12.98 -2.41 30.80
C ASP A 144 14.16 -1.81 30.00
N GLY A 145 13.88 -1.16 28.87
CA GLY A 145 14.82 -0.43 28.05
C GLY A 145 15.65 -1.31 27.12
N ASP A 146 15.22 -2.53 26.83
CA ASP A 146 15.95 -3.46 25.94
C ASP A 146 15.76 -3.16 24.44
N GLY A 147 14.91 -2.17 24.10
CA GLY A 147 14.57 -1.79 22.74
C GLY A 147 13.41 -2.60 22.15
N LYS A 148 12.63 -3.31 22.97
CA LYS A 148 11.43 -4.06 22.57
C LYS A 148 10.27 -3.74 23.49
N ALA A 149 9.07 -3.63 22.92
CA ALA A 149 7.87 -3.43 23.70
C ALA A 149 7.50 -4.72 24.46
N ASP A 150 7.65 -4.71 25.79
CA ASP A 150 7.18 -5.79 26.66
C ASP A 150 5.73 -5.60 27.14
N LYS A 151 5.22 -4.36 27.04
CA LYS A 151 3.86 -4.00 27.43
C LYS A 151 3.02 -3.70 26.21
N LYS A 152 1.85 -4.34 26.10
CA LYS A 152 0.85 -4.12 25.05
C LYS A 152 -0.55 -4.18 25.63
N GLU A 153 -1.24 -3.05 25.63
CA GLU A 153 -2.59 -2.88 26.17
C GLU A 153 -3.56 -2.41 25.08
N VAL A 154 -4.78 -2.92 25.06
CA VAL A 154 -5.83 -2.44 24.14
C VAL A 154 -6.44 -1.16 24.73
N LEU A 155 -6.26 -0.02 24.07
CA LEU A 155 -6.90 1.24 24.43
C LEU A 155 -8.31 1.35 23.88
N LEU A 156 -8.47 0.98 22.60
CA LEU A 156 -9.75 1.00 21.90
C LEU A 156 -9.87 -0.28 21.05
N THR A 157 -11.08 -0.75 20.84
CA THR A 157 -11.37 -1.92 19.99
C THR A 157 -12.68 -1.73 19.23
N GLY A 158 -12.95 -2.61 18.27
CA GLY A 158 -14.16 -2.59 17.45
C GLY A 158 -14.00 -1.93 16.08
N PHE A 159 -12.76 -1.60 15.67
CA PHE A 159 -12.47 -1.13 14.32
C PHE A 159 -12.64 -2.26 13.30
N SER A 160 -13.10 -1.95 12.09
CA SER A 160 -13.46 -2.96 11.10
C SER A 160 -12.25 -3.35 10.27
N LEU A 161 -11.92 -4.63 10.23
CA LEU A 161 -10.91 -5.20 9.33
C LEU A 161 -11.53 -5.68 7.99
N SER A 162 -12.73 -5.18 7.64
CA SER A 162 -13.46 -5.62 6.45
C SER A 162 -12.90 -5.04 5.15
N ASN A 163 -12.23 -3.89 5.21
CA ASN A 163 -11.60 -3.25 4.07
C ASN A 163 -10.23 -2.65 4.47
N PRO A 164 -9.12 -3.25 4.02
CA PRO A 164 -7.77 -2.79 4.36
C PRO A 164 -7.43 -1.39 3.82
N HIS A 165 -8.19 -0.88 2.84
CA HIS A 165 -7.97 0.46 2.28
C HIS A 165 -8.51 1.62 3.15
N VAL A 166 -9.43 1.34 4.08
CA VAL A 166 -10.11 2.37 4.90
C VAL A 166 -10.15 1.99 6.38
N ASN A 167 -9.06 1.36 6.83
CA ASN A 167 -8.92 0.91 8.19
C ASN A 167 -8.85 2.10 9.17
N VAL A 168 -8.76 1.82 10.47
CA VAL A 168 -8.41 2.86 11.45
C VAL A 168 -7.04 3.46 11.08
N ASN A 169 -6.99 4.78 10.89
CA ASN A 169 -5.81 5.46 10.36
C ASN A 169 -4.83 5.90 11.46
N ASN A 170 -3.87 6.76 11.11
CA ASN A 170 -2.85 7.23 12.02
C ASN A 170 -3.41 8.14 13.15
N PRO A 171 -3.00 7.92 14.41
CA PRO A 171 -3.34 8.78 15.53
C PRO A 171 -2.67 10.16 15.42
N VAL A 172 -3.41 11.24 15.67
CA VAL A 172 -2.87 12.61 15.64
C VAL A 172 -3.17 13.33 16.95
N PHE A 173 -2.13 13.81 17.62
CA PHE A 173 -2.30 14.68 18.79
C PHE A 173 -2.53 16.13 18.37
N ALA A 174 -3.63 16.73 18.80
CA ALA A 174 -4.03 18.07 18.41
C ALA A 174 -3.87 19.09 19.56
N LEU A 175 -3.94 20.37 19.19
CA LEU A 175 -3.72 21.52 20.10
C LEU A 175 -4.75 21.64 21.23
N ASP A 176 -5.89 20.96 21.12
CA ASP A 176 -6.93 20.89 22.15
C ASP A 176 -6.67 19.78 23.20
N ASN A 177 -5.52 19.11 23.10
CA ASN A 177 -5.10 17.97 23.92
C ASN A 177 -5.90 16.68 23.68
N TRP A 178 -6.53 16.54 22.52
CA TRP A 178 -7.17 15.30 22.09
C TRP A 178 -6.29 14.54 21.10
N ILE A 179 -6.45 13.21 21.11
CA ILE A 179 -5.89 12.32 20.08
C ILE A 179 -7.02 11.95 19.14
N TYR A 180 -6.83 12.25 17.86
CA TYR A 180 -7.80 12.01 16.80
C TYR A 180 -7.45 10.74 16.03
N LEU A 181 -8.49 9.95 15.74
CA LEU A 181 -8.46 8.77 14.90
C LEU A 181 -9.60 8.89 13.89
N ALA A 182 -9.37 8.49 12.65
CA ALA A 182 -10.39 8.34 11.63
C ALA A 182 -10.55 6.87 11.25
N HIS A 183 -11.80 6.47 11.03
CA HIS A 183 -12.15 5.14 10.57
C HIS A 183 -13.48 5.24 9.83
N PHE A 184 -13.55 4.69 8.63
CA PHE A 184 -14.76 4.76 7.80
C PHE A 184 -15.82 3.70 8.20
N GLY A 185 -15.48 2.77 9.11
CA GLY A 185 -16.36 1.70 9.53
C GLY A 185 -16.34 0.49 8.60
N SER A 186 -17.23 -0.47 8.86
CA SER A 186 -17.45 -1.58 7.96
C SER A 186 -18.10 -1.09 6.66
N ILE A 187 -17.35 -1.07 5.56
CA ILE A 187 -17.92 -0.87 4.23
C ILE A 187 -18.59 -2.18 3.80
N GLY A 188 -19.90 -2.25 3.94
CA GLY A 188 -20.73 -3.07 3.06
C GLY A 188 -20.88 -2.37 1.71
N GLY A 189 -20.90 -3.11 0.60
CA GLY A 189 -21.22 -2.52 -0.70
C GLY A 189 -22.54 -1.77 -0.60
N ARG A 190 -22.55 -0.45 -0.91
CA ARG A 190 -23.79 0.33 -0.98
C ARG A 190 -24.66 -0.27 -2.07
N LYS A 191 -25.75 -0.93 -1.66
CA LYS A 191 -26.79 -1.36 -2.57
C LYS A 191 -27.76 -0.21 -2.75
N TYR A 192 -27.74 0.42 -3.92
CA TYR A 192 -28.72 1.45 -4.31
C TYR A 192 -30.01 0.81 -4.83
N GLU A 193 -30.54 -0.17 -4.09
CA GLU A 193 -31.77 -0.88 -4.45
C GLU A 193 -32.98 0.06 -4.45
N LYS A 194 -32.93 1.19 -3.74
CA LYS A 194 -34.04 2.15 -3.73
C LYS A 194 -33.96 3.13 -4.89
N GLU A 195 -32.76 3.58 -5.25
CA GLU A 195 -32.51 4.58 -6.28
C GLU A 195 -32.46 3.99 -7.68
N PHE A 196 -31.85 2.81 -7.84
CA PHE A 196 -31.72 2.16 -9.13
C PHE A 196 -32.61 0.93 -9.25
N GLY A 197 -32.88 0.20 -8.16
CA GLY A 197 -33.98 -0.78 -7.97
C GLY A 197 -34.20 -1.88 -8.99
N ASP A 198 -33.43 -1.89 -10.07
CA ASP A 198 -33.47 -2.87 -11.12
C ASP A 198 -32.56 -4.03 -10.73
N LYS A 199 -33.19 -5.19 -10.56
CA LYS A 199 -32.48 -6.43 -10.25
C LYS A 199 -31.97 -7.12 -11.52
N GLY A 200 -32.24 -6.52 -12.69
CA GLY A 200 -32.10 -7.15 -13.98
C GLY A 200 -33.11 -8.28 -14.17
N THR A 201 -33.15 -8.79 -15.39
CA THR A 201 -33.70 -10.10 -15.72
C THR A 201 -32.56 -11.00 -16.18
N GLU A 202 -32.85 -12.24 -16.54
CA GLU A 202 -31.91 -13.01 -17.36
C GLU A 202 -31.56 -12.21 -18.62
N VAL A 203 -30.30 -12.29 -19.04
CA VAL A 203 -29.79 -11.59 -20.21
C VAL A 203 -30.20 -12.39 -21.44
N TYR A 204 -31.03 -11.81 -22.29
CA TYR A 204 -31.50 -12.44 -23.54
C TYR A 204 -31.15 -11.57 -24.75
N PHE A 205 -31.05 -12.21 -25.92
CA PHE A 205 -30.99 -11.48 -27.18
C PHE A 205 -32.41 -11.01 -27.53
N PRO A 206 -32.66 -9.72 -27.79
CA PRO A 206 -34.02 -9.24 -28.08
C PRO A 206 -34.68 -9.94 -29.26
N ASP A 207 -33.87 -10.40 -30.21
CA ASP A 207 -34.31 -11.13 -31.40
C ASP A 207 -34.48 -12.64 -31.16
N GLN A 208 -34.07 -13.15 -29.99
CA GLN A 208 -34.18 -14.54 -29.55
C GLN A 208 -34.45 -14.61 -28.03
N PRO A 209 -35.64 -14.18 -27.57
CA PRO A 209 -35.93 -14.03 -26.14
C PRO A 209 -35.99 -15.35 -25.36
N ASP A 210 -36.07 -16.48 -26.05
CA ASP A 210 -36.22 -17.82 -25.46
C ASP A 210 -34.96 -18.72 -25.62
N SER A 211 -33.81 -18.18 -26.05
CA SER A 211 -32.57 -18.94 -26.30
C SER A 211 -31.67 -19.12 -25.08
#